data_AF-A0A133US28-F1
#
_entry.id   AF-A0A133US28-F1
#
_cell.length_a   1.000
_cell.length_b   1.000
_cell.length_c   1.000
_cell.angle_alpha   90.00
_cell.angle_beta   90.00
_cell.angle_gamma   90.00
#
_symmetry.space_group_name_H-M   'P 1'
#
loop_
_entity.id
_entity.type
_entity.pdbx_description
1 polymer ?
#
loop_
_entity_poly.entity_id
_entity_poly.type
_entity_poly.pdbx_seq_one_letter_code
_entity_poly.pdbx_strand_id
1 'polypeptide(L)'
;MKPMMKEISGKGIGQETVDYFEELFDLSLTRGDMLEMMPGLLLFLAKRPEMIDHAIDQMFPLMDEMEIEMDRDLLIEMMPGVAKAVDRKPELGGGVFKVMVPLIEAFDLRVDFYVMKNVMGTMMSLTMKHPRVIPGMMKSMPKMMDIW
;
A
#
# COMPACT_ATOMS: atom_id res chain seq x y z
N MET A 1 48.41 41.56 10.54
CA MET A 1 47.86 40.74 9.43
C MET A 1 46.42 40.41 9.77
N LYS A 2 45.43 40.85 8.96
CA LYS A 2 44.03 40.41 9.12
C LYS A 2 43.84 39.08 8.36
N PRO A 3 43.12 38.09 8.89
CA PRO A 3 42.82 36.88 8.14
C PRO A 3 41.78 37.20 7.04
N MET A 4 42.11 36.82 5.80
CA MET A 4 41.17 36.77 4.70
C MET A 4 40.08 35.74 5.02
N MET A 5 38.85 36.19 5.21
CA MET A 5 37.69 35.28 5.16
C MET A 5 37.55 34.82 3.72
N LYS A 6 37.66 33.50 3.49
CA LYS A 6 37.18 32.90 2.24
C LYS A 6 35.70 33.22 2.14
N GLU A 7 35.30 33.98 1.13
CA GLU A 7 33.90 34.10 0.74
C GLU A 7 33.41 32.71 0.34
N ILE A 8 32.75 32.02 1.27
CA ILE A 8 31.99 30.83 0.95
C ILE A 8 30.74 31.36 0.25
N SER A 9 30.76 31.30 -1.08
CA SER A 9 29.63 31.69 -1.92
C SER A 9 28.41 30.87 -1.51
N GLY A 10 27.39 31.52 -0.94
CA GLY A 10 26.12 30.90 -0.54
C GLY A 10 25.37 30.21 -1.69
N LYS A 11 25.82 30.38 -2.94
CA LYS A 11 25.30 29.63 -4.10
C LYS A 11 25.69 28.15 -4.10
N GLY A 12 26.87 27.78 -3.56
CA GLY A 12 27.30 26.38 -3.50
C GLY A 12 26.57 25.58 -2.43
N ILE A 13 26.39 26.18 -1.24
CA ILE A 13 25.64 25.57 -0.12
C ILE A 13 24.15 25.47 -0.46
N GLY A 14 23.60 26.46 -1.18
CA GLY A 14 22.22 26.43 -1.66
C GLY A 14 21.97 25.29 -2.64
N GLN A 15 22.90 25.03 -3.57
CA GLN A 15 22.75 23.94 -4.52
C GLN A 15 22.91 22.57 -3.87
N GLU A 16 23.92 22.34 -3.02
CA GLU A 16 24.03 21.05 -2.28
C GLU A 16 22.83 20.78 -1.36
N THR A 17 22.23 21.84 -0.81
CA THR A 17 21.01 21.71 0.02
C THR A 17 19.79 21.44 -0.84
N VAL A 18 19.67 22.08 -2.01
CA VAL A 18 18.62 21.81 -2.99
C VAL A 18 18.79 20.42 -3.58
N ASP A 19 19.99 19.97 -3.90
CA ASP A 19 20.30 18.63 -4.40
C ASP A 19 20.03 17.58 -3.31
N TYR A 20 20.33 17.85 -2.04
CA TYR A 20 19.97 16.97 -0.92
C TYR A 20 18.47 16.95 -0.66
N PHE A 21 17.78 18.08 -0.82
CA PHE A 21 16.32 18.12 -0.76
C PHE A 21 15.71 17.45 -1.98
N GLU A 22 16.25 17.63 -3.18
CA GLU A 22 15.85 16.92 -4.39
C GLU A 22 16.17 15.44 -4.25
N GLU A 23 17.25 14.99 -3.60
CA GLU A 23 17.54 13.56 -3.36
C GLU A 23 16.65 12.97 -2.24
N LEU A 24 16.17 13.80 -1.30
CA LEU A 24 15.15 13.44 -0.30
C LEU A 24 13.71 13.53 -0.84
N PHE A 25 13.47 14.37 -1.85
CA PHE A 25 12.19 14.63 -2.53
C PHE A 25 12.12 14.03 -3.94
N ASP A 26 13.16 13.33 -4.39
CA ASP A 26 13.16 12.35 -5.49
C ASP A 26 12.44 11.11 -4.96
N LEU A 27 11.28 11.37 -4.36
CA LEU A 27 10.24 10.47 -3.91
C LEU A 27 9.57 9.91 -5.17
N SER A 28 10.38 9.37 -6.08
CA SER A 28 9.93 8.31 -6.94
C SER A 28 9.62 7.14 -5.99
N LEU A 29 8.42 7.18 -5.40
CA LEU A 29 7.89 6.07 -4.64
C LEU A 29 8.04 4.86 -5.56
N THR A 30 8.70 3.81 -5.10
CA THR A 30 8.80 2.59 -5.87
C THR A 30 7.58 1.72 -5.58
N ARG A 31 7.30 0.76 -6.47
CA ARG A 31 6.33 -0.31 -6.21
C ARG A 31 6.60 -0.99 -4.85
N GLY A 32 7.87 -1.19 -4.50
CA GLY A 32 8.29 -1.73 -3.20
C GLY A 32 7.86 -0.85 -2.01
N ASP A 33 8.13 0.45 -2.06
CA ASP A 33 7.76 1.38 -0.99
C ASP A 33 6.24 1.40 -0.76
N MET A 34 5.48 1.37 -1.85
CA MET A 34 4.02 1.34 -1.78
C MET A 34 3.52 0.04 -1.10
N LEU A 35 4.13 -1.10 -1.42
CA LEU A 35 3.83 -2.37 -0.77
C LEU A 35 4.19 -2.37 0.73
N GLU A 36 5.26 -1.67 1.12
CA GLU A 36 5.66 -1.54 2.53
C GLU A 36 4.72 -0.65 3.36
N MET A 37 4.13 0.38 2.74
CA MET A 37 3.19 1.31 3.36
C MET A 37 1.79 0.72 3.52
N MET A 38 1.41 -0.20 2.65
CA MET A 38 0.07 -0.80 2.59
C MET A 38 -0.47 -1.35 3.92
N PRO A 39 0.29 -2.05 4.77
CA PRO A 39 -0.26 -2.51 6.04
C PRO A 39 -0.73 -1.36 6.93
N GLY A 40 -0.04 -0.22 6.88
CA GLY A 40 -0.43 0.99 7.59
C GLY A 40 -1.71 1.59 7.01
N LEU A 41 -1.77 1.72 5.68
CA LEU A 41 -2.93 2.22 4.96
C LEU A 41 -4.19 1.38 5.22
N LEU A 42 -4.08 0.05 5.09
CA LEU A 42 -5.20 -0.88 5.32
C LEU A 42 -5.74 -0.76 6.76
N LEU A 43 -4.86 -0.61 7.75
CA LEU A 43 -5.28 -0.42 9.14
C LEU A 43 -5.89 0.96 9.38
N PHE A 44 -5.41 1.99 8.69
CA PHE A 44 -6.00 3.32 8.74
C PHE A 44 -7.42 3.30 8.17
N LEU A 45 -7.61 2.76 6.97
CA LEU A 45 -8.91 2.65 6.30
C LEU A 45 -9.87 1.70 7.04
N ALA A 46 -9.36 0.62 7.63
CA ALA A 46 -10.20 -0.26 8.46
C ALA A 46 -10.76 0.44 9.71
N LYS A 47 -10.08 1.48 10.21
CA LYS A 47 -10.55 2.34 11.32
C LYS A 47 -11.40 3.53 10.85
N ARG A 48 -11.21 3.96 9.61
CA ARG A 48 -11.83 5.14 9.00
C ARG A 48 -12.39 4.78 7.61
N PRO A 49 -13.43 3.94 7.56
CA PRO A 49 -13.99 3.47 6.29
C PRO A 49 -14.53 4.62 5.41
N GLU A 50 -14.90 5.76 6.00
CA GLU A 50 -15.30 6.97 5.30
C GLU A 50 -14.20 7.59 4.43
N MET A 51 -12.93 7.21 4.66
CA MET A 51 -11.78 7.72 3.91
C MET A 51 -11.43 6.86 2.69
N ILE A 52 -12.14 5.76 2.44
CA ILE A 52 -11.80 4.80 1.37
C ILE A 52 -11.84 5.47 0.00
N ASP A 53 -12.94 6.15 -0.34
CA ASP A 53 -13.10 6.79 -1.65
C ASP A 53 -12.00 7.85 -1.87
N HIS A 54 -11.75 8.67 -0.85
CA HIS A 54 -10.68 9.66 -0.90
C HIS A 54 -9.29 9.01 -1.10
N ALA A 55 -9.02 7.89 -0.42
CA ALA A 55 -7.75 7.19 -0.59
C ALA A 55 -7.60 6.62 -2.00
N ILE A 56 -8.67 6.06 -2.58
CA ILE A 56 -8.69 5.59 -3.97
C ILE A 56 -8.38 6.75 -4.94
N ASP A 57 -9.06 7.89 -4.78
CA ASP A 57 -8.86 9.08 -5.61
C ASP A 57 -7.41 9.59 -5.59
N GLN A 58 -6.73 9.44 -4.45
CA GLN A 58 -5.32 9.83 -4.31
C GLN A 58 -4.35 8.75 -4.84
N MET A 59 -4.72 7.47 -4.76
CA MET A 59 -3.88 6.38 -5.22
C MET A 59 -3.77 6.33 -6.75
N PHE A 60 -4.85 6.60 -7.48
CA PHE A 60 -4.84 6.51 -8.94
C PHE A 60 -3.73 7.34 -9.62
N PRO A 61 -3.61 8.66 -9.34
CA PRO A 61 -2.54 9.47 -9.93
C PRO A 61 -1.15 9.00 -9.54
N LEU A 62 -0.95 8.62 -8.27
CA LEU A 62 0.34 8.15 -7.77
C LEU A 62 0.79 6.87 -8.50
N MET A 63 -0.14 5.95 -8.76
CA MET A 63 0.17 4.70 -9.44
C MET A 63 0.52 4.91 -10.92
N ASP A 64 -0.14 5.86 -11.59
CA ASP A 64 0.16 6.26 -12.96
C ASP A 64 1.54 6.93 -13.06
N GLU A 65 1.86 7.85 -12.14
CA GLU A 65 3.17 8.51 -12.04
C GLU A 65 4.32 7.51 -11.79
N MET A 66 4.04 6.43 -11.07
CA MET A 66 4.99 5.37 -10.75
C MET A 66 5.07 4.27 -11.82
N GLU A 67 4.31 4.39 -12.91
CA GLU A 67 4.17 3.37 -13.97
C GLU A 67 3.81 1.98 -13.41
N ILE A 68 3.01 1.93 -12.34
CA ILE A 68 2.56 0.66 -11.74
C ILE A 68 1.35 0.15 -12.50
N GLU A 69 1.55 -0.98 -13.19
CA GLU A 69 0.45 -1.70 -13.82
C GLU A 69 -0.48 -2.34 -12.77
N MET A 70 -1.78 -2.05 -12.89
CA MET A 70 -2.84 -2.67 -12.09
C MET A 70 -3.19 -4.05 -12.64
N ASP A 71 -2.39 -5.04 -12.25
CA ASP A 71 -2.52 -6.41 -12.71
C ASP A 71 -2.76 -7.42 -11.58
N ARG A 72 -2.92 -8.68 -11.99
CA ARG A 72 -3.12 -9.81 -11.09
C ARG A 72 -1.89 -10.07 -10.20
N ASP A 73 -0.70 -9.70 -10.65
CA ASP A 73 0.54 -9.93 -9.91
C ASP A 73 0.66 -8.93 -8.75
N LEU A 74 0.20 -7.69 -8.96
CA LEU A 74 0.09 -6.69 -7.89
C LEU A 74 -0.80 -7.22 -6.77
N LEU A 75 -1.97 -7.78 -7.06
CA LEU A 75 -2.83 -8.36 -6.02
C LEU A 75 -2.09 -9.43 -5.20
N ILE A 76 -1.31 -10.29 -5.84
CA ILE A 76 -0.52 -11.33 -5.18
C ILE A 76 0.53 -10.70 -4.26
N GLU A 77 1.23 -9.67 -4.75
CA GLU A 77 2.25 -8.92 -4.00
C GLU A 77 1.66 -8.12 -2.83
N MET A 78 0.39 -7.73 -2.92
CA MET A 78 -0.30 -7.03 -1.84
C MET A 78 -0.69 -7.94 -0.68
N MET A 79 -0.89 -9.24 -0.91
CA MET A 79 -1.39 -10.16 0.12
C MET A 79 -0.49 -10.31 1.35
N PRO A 80 0.85 -10.36 1.25
CA PRO A 80 1.74 -10.23 2.40
C PRO A 80 1.47 -8.97 3.23
N GLY A 81 1.17 -7.84 2.58
CA GLY A 81 0.81 -6.59 3.24
C GLY A 81 -0.51 -6.69 4.02
N VAL A 82 -1.53 -7.31 3.42
CA VAL A 82 -2.81 -7.65 4.08
C VAL A 82 -2.57 -8.53 5.31
N ALA A 83 -1.80 -9.61 5.16
CA ALA A 83 -1.49 -10.51 6.27
C ALA A 83 -0.75 -9.78 7.41
N LYS A 84 0.21 -8.92 7.07
CA LYS A 84 0.95 -8.08 8.03
C LYS A 84 0.05 -7.08 8.75
N ALA A 85 -0.94 -6.49 8.07
CA ALA A 85 -1.93 -5.62 8.69
C ALA A 85 -2.75 -6.38 9.75
N VAL A 86 -3.28 -7.55 9.37
CA VAL A 86 -4.07 -8.40 10.26
C VAL A 86 -3.24 -8.92 11.44
N ASP A 87 -1.98 -9.32 11.21
CA ASP A 87 -1.06 -9.73 12.27
C ASP A 87 -0.83 -8.65 13.32
N ARG A 88 -0.71 -7.38 12.88
CA ARG A 88 -0.50 -6.23 13.76
C ARG A 88 -1.74 -5.89 14.58
N LYS A 89 -2.94 -6.07 14.02
CA LYS A 89 -4.24 -5.74 14.66
C LYS A 89 -5.31 -6.77 14.28
N PRO A 90 -5.29 -7.98 14.88
CA PRO A 90 -6.22 -9.06 14.51
C PRO A 90 -7.70 -8.70 14.70
N GLU A 91 -8.01 -7.83 15.66
CA GLU A 91 -9.35 -7.31 15.92
C GLU A 91 -9.92 -6.48 14.75
N LEU A 92 -9.05 -5.90 13.92
CA LEU A 92 -9.44 -5.14 12.73
C LEU A 92 -9.43 -6.00 11.46
N GLY A 93 -9.05 -7.27 11.54
CA GLY A 93 -8.83 -8.09 10.33
C GLY A 93 -10.06 -8.21 9.44
N GLY A 94 -11.26 -8.32 10.03
CA GLY A 94 -12.49 -8.29 9.25
C GLY A 94 -12.75 -6.95 8.55
N GLY A 95 -12.26 -5.84 9.10
CA GLY A 95 -12.29 -4.52 8.47
C GLY A 95 -11.28 -4.40 7.33
N VAL A 96 -10.07 -4.95 7.50
CA VAL A 96 -9.04 -4.99 6.45
C VAL A 96 -9.58 -5.71 5.20
N PHE A 97 -10.22 -6.87 5.34
CA PHE A 97 -10.83 -7.57 4.20
C PHE A 97 -12.00 -6.80 3.56
N LYS A 98 -12.77 -6.04 4.34
CA LYS A 98 -13.82 -5.17 3.79
C LYS A 98 -13.26 -4.01 2.98
N VAL A 99 -12.12 -3.45 3.39
CA VAL A 99 -11.41 -2.37 2.66
C VAL A 99 -10.87 -2.88 1.33
N MET A 100 -10.42 -4.14 1.26
CA MET A 100 -9.91 -4.72 0.01
C MET A 100 -10.97 -4.74 -1.10
N VAL A 101 -12.25 -4.94 -0.78
CA VAL A 101 -13.32 -5.02 -1.81
C VAL A 101 -13.38 -3.77 -2.70
N PRO A 102 -13.60 -2.55 -2.16
CA PRO A 102 -13.66 -1.34 -2.99
C PRO A 102 -12.31 -0.99 -3.62
N LEU A 103 -11.17 -1.34 -3.00
CA LEU A 103 -9.86 -1.14 -3.64
C LEU A 103 -9.74 -2.02 -4.90
N ILE A 104 -10.05 -3.30 -4.80
CA ILE A 104 -10.00 -4.24 -5.92
C ILE A 104 -10.96 -3.82 -7.03
N GLU A 105 -12.18 -3.40 -6.66
CA GLU A 105 -13.18 -2.90 -7.60
C GLU A 105 -12.73 -1.62 -8.30
N ALA A 106 -12.24 -0.63 -7.54
CA ALA A 106 -11.81 0.63 -8.11
C ALA A 106 -10.69 0.45 -9.13
N PHE A 107 -9.75 -0.45 -8.85
CA PHE A 107 -8.60 -0.68 -9.72
C PHE A 107 -8.81 -1.74 -10.80
N ASP A 108 -10.06 -2.19 -11.00
CA ASP A 108 -10.42 -3.25 -11.96
C ASP A 108 -9.57 -4.53 -11.80
N LEU A 109 -9.19 -4.82 -10.55
CA LEU A 109 -8.39 -5.98 -10.22
C LEU A 109 -9.30 -7.19 -10.05
N ARG A 110 -8.82 -8.38 -10.46
CA ARG A 110 -9.61 -9.61 -10.40
C ARG A 110 -8.95 -10.69 -9.56
N VAL A 111 -9.66 -11.15 -8.53
CA VAL A 111 -9.27 -12.35 -7.78
C VAL A 111 -9.78 -13.59 -8.51
N ASP A 112 -9.01 -14.05 -9.49
CA ASP A 112 -9.29 -15.30 -10.21
C ASP A 112 -8.61 -16.52 -9.57
N PHE A 113 -8.73 -17.69 -10.21
CA PHE A 113 -8.09 -18.92 -9.73
C PHE A 113 -6.56 -18.81 -9.65
N TYR A 114 -5.92 -18.02 -10.52
CA TYR A 114 -4.48 -17.83 -10.48
C TYR A 114 -4.07 -17.05 -9.24
N VAL A 115 -4.70 -15.90 -8.98
CA VAL A 115 -4.47 -15.10 -7.77
C VAL A 115 -4.74 -15.96 -6.54
N MET A 116 -5.89 -16.63 -6.49
CA MET A 116 -6.27 -17.49 -5.36
C MET A 116 -5.25 -18.57 -5.06
N LYS A 117 -4.76 -19.28 -6.09
CA LYS A 117 -3.76 -20.34 -5.92
C LYS A 117 -2.46 -19.81 -5.29
N ASN A 118 -2.03 -18.62 -5.68
CA ASN A 118 -0.79 -18.01 -5.18
C ASN A 118 -0.94 -17.44 -3.77
N VAL A 119 -2.13 -16.98 -3.38
CA VAL A 119 -2.33 -16.33 -2.07
C VAL A 119 -2.92 -17.27 -1.02
N MET A 120 -3.41 -18.46 -1.42
CA MET A 120 -4.07 -19.41 -0.52
C MET A 120 -3.21 -19.80 0.68
N GLY A 121 -1.90 -20.05 0.48
CA GLY A 121 -1.00 -20.40 1.58
C GLY A 121 -0.92 -19.31 2.65
N THR A 122 -0.78 -18.06 2.21
CA THR A 122 -0.78 -16.87 3.09
C THR A 122 -2.11 -16.74 3.83
N MET A 123 -3.22 -16.91 3.13
CA MET A 123 -4.57 -16.79 3.68
C MET A 123 -4.89 -17.89 4.69
N MET A 124 -4.50 -19.13 4.40
CA MET A 124 -4.65 -20.26 5.34
C MET A 124 -3.81 -20.04 6.59
N SER A 125 -2.54 -19.66 6.44
CA SER A 125 -1.67 -19.36 7.58
C SER A 125 -2.26 -18.24 8.46
N LEU A 126 -2.76 -17.18 7.83
CA LEU A 126 -3.39 -16.06 8.52
C LEU A 126 -4.64 -16.49 9.30
N THR A 127 -5.52 -17.29 8.69
CA THR A 127 -6.76 -17.74 9.33
C THR A 127 -6.53 -18.78 10.42
N MET A 128 -5.50 -19.62 10.30
CA MET A 128 -5.07 -20.51 11.38
C MET A 128 -4.53 -19.73 12.58
N LYS A 129 -3.75 -18.68 12.33
CA LYS A 129 -3.19 -17.82 13.37
C LYS A 129 -4.26 -16.91 14.02
N HIS A 130 -5.20 -16.41 13.22
CA HIS A 130 -6.27 -15.52 13.66
C HIS A 130 -7.66 -16.00 13.20
N PRO A 131 -8.22 -17.06 13.80
CA PRO A 131 -9.51 -17.62 13.38
C PRO A 131 -10.67 -16.63 13.40
N ARG A 132 -10.59 -15.60 14.25
CA ARG A 132 -11.60 -14.52 14.34
C ARG A 132 -11.80 -13.74 13.03
N VAL A 133 -10.83 -13.80 12.12
CA VAL A 133 -10.86 -13.06 10.86
C VAL A 133 -11.67 -13.80 9.79
N ILE A 134 -11.86 -15.11 9.96
CA ILE A 134 -12.57 -15.98 9.01
C ILE A 134 -13.94 -15.43 8.60
N PRO A 135 -14.84 -14.99 9.51
CA PRO A 135 -16.15 -14.49 9.10
C PRO A 135 -16.07 -13.23 8.22
N GLY A 136 -15.15 -12.31 8.54
CA GLY A 136 -14.95 -11.09 7.76
C GLY A 136 -14.36 -11.38 6.37
N MET A 137 -13.38 -12.28 6.32
CA MET A 137 -12.80 -12.78 5.08
C MET A 137 -13.87 -13.46 4.21
N MET A 138 -14.61 -14.44 4.74
CA MET A 138 -15.65 -15.17 4.00
C MET A 138 -16.76 -14.27 3.47
N LYS A 139 -17.08 -13.17 4.17
CA LYS A 139 -18.05 -12.18 3.69
C LYS A 139 -17.52 -11.32 2.54
N SER A 140 -16.21 -11.13 2.45
CA SER A 140 -15.56 -10.24 1.48
C SER A 140 -15.07 -11.00 0.24
N MET A 141 -14.61 -12.26 0.40
CA MET A 141 -14.04 -13.06 -0.69
C MET A 141 -14.97 -13.19 -1.91
N PRO A 142 -16.25 -13.56 -1.79
CA PRO A 142 -17.14 -13.67 -2.95
C PRO A 142 -17.20 -12.35 -3.74
N LYS A 143 -17.26 -11.21 -3.03
CA LYS A 143 -17.30 -9.89 -3.67
C LYS A 143 -16.04 -9.53 -4.42
N MET A 144 -14.88 -10.05 -4.01
CA MET A 144 -13.61 -9.81 -4.72
C MET A 144 -13.46 -10.72 -5.94
N MET A 145 -14.22 -11.82 -6.00
CA MET A 145 -14.23 -12.79 -7.10
C MET A 145 -15.33 -12.50 -8.14
N ASP A 146 -16.44 -11.92 -7.72
CA ASP A 146 -17.63 -11.61 -8.52
C ASP A 146 -17.63 -10.18 -9.10
N ILE A 147 -16.47 -9.55 -9.28
CA ILE A 147 -16.38 -8.23 -9.96
C ILE A 147 -16.37 -8.52 -11.47
N TRP A 148 -17.37 -7.98 -12.18
CA TRP A 148 -17.70 -8.26 -13.58
C TRP A 148 -17.77 -6.98 -14.40
#